data_AF-A0A2G2E287-F1
#
_entry.id   AF-A0A2G2E287-F1
#
_cell.length_a   1.000
_cell.length_b   1.000
_cell.length_c   1.000
_cell.angle_alpha   90.00
_cell.angle_beta   90.00
_cell.angle_gamma   90.00
#
_symmetry.space_group_name_H-M   'P 1'
#
loop_
_entity.id
_entity.type
_entity.pdbx_description
1 polymer ?
#
loop_
_entity_poly.entity_id
_entity_poly.type
_entity_poly.pdbx_seq_one_letter_code
_entity_poly.pdbx_strand_id
1 'polypeptide(L)'
;MKILFPVALFLTAFLISCASPKPLIGTEGYSEIKESTIFSGEVSVNLYSAHKLDTVESSIEYMFYDNANLPYQDSVNRIIKEYIAGVVSDGGGVTEQDSQLNVEYIEKAINEFRDAYYSEMDLYEEDEYFGGVWSTESTVSILEGKSNYVGISFFNWNYSGGAHGNSWSEEILIDLKTGRELKLSDFFTDLVELSSIAEVIF
;
A
#
# COMPACT_ATOMS: atom_id res chain seq x y z
N MET A 1 -35.40 -78.98 -15.18
CA MET A 1 -33.95 -79.14 -15.44
C MET A 1 -33.44 -77.83 -16.05
N LYS A 2 -32.49 -77.16 -15.39
CA LYS A 2 -31.76 -75.92 -15.79
C LYS A 2 -32.64 -74.65 -15.93
N ILE A 3 -32.73 -73.78 -14.91
CA ILE A 3 -31.80 -72.69 -14.50
C ILE A 3 -31.58 -71.64 -15.60
N LEU A 4 -32.07 -70.41 -15.38
CA LEU A 4 -31.28 -69.16 -15.46
C LEU A 4 -32.02 -68.00 -14.78
N PHE A 5 -31.26 -67.28 -13.96
CA PHE A 5 -31.61 -66.21 -13.03
C PHE A 5 -31.82 -64.85 -13.74
N PRO A 6 -32.34 -63.83 -13.03
CA PRO A 6 -32.97 -62.63 -13.56
C PRO A 6 -31.98 -61.46 -13.71
N VAL A 7 -32.34 -60.47 -14.52
CA VAL A 7 -31.71 -59.14 -14.47
C VAL A 7 -32.76 -58.16 -13.98
N ALA A 8 -32.75 -57.94 -12.67
CA ALA A 8 -33.47 -56.86 -12.02
C ALA A 8 -32.73 -55.54 -12.33
N LEU A 9 -33.39 -54.65 -13.07
CA LEU A 9 -32.92 -53.30 -13.31
C LEU A 9 -33.21 -52.46 -12.05
N PHE A 10 -32.23 -52.33 -11.16
CA PHE A 10 -32.30 -51.42 -10.02
C PHE A 10 -32.12 -49.97 -10.54
N LEU A 11 -33.22 -49.21 -10.61
CA LEU A 11 -33.16 -47.75 -10.63
C LEU A 11 -32.83 -47.27 -9.21
N THR A 12 -31.55 -47.11 -8.90
CA THR A 12 -31.11 -46.33 -7.74
C THR A 12 -31.07 -44.86 -8.12
N ALA A 13 -32.11 -44.14 -7.71
CA ALA A 13 -32.10 -42.68 -7.66
C ALA A 13 -31.00 -42.24 -6.67
N PHE A 14 -29.86 -41.76 -7.19
CA PHE A 14 -28.93 -40.96 -6.41
C PHE A 14 -29.55 -39.58 -6.23
N LEU A 15 -30.37 -39.43 -5.18
CA LEU A 15 -30.62 -38.13 -4.58
C LEU A 15 -29.32 -37.72 -3.88
N ILE A 16 -28.45 -37.01 -4.61
CA ILE A 16 -27.39 -36.22 -4.00
C ILE A 16 -28.12 -35.09 -3.27
N SER A 17 -28.51 -35.37 -2.04
CA SER A 17 -28.78 -34.33 -1.06
C SER A 17 -27.48 -33.57 -0.89
N CYS A 18 -27.39 -32.39 -1.48
CA CYS A 18 -26.41 -31.39 -1.09
C CYS A 18 -26.73 -31.02 0.36
N ALA A 19 -26.21 -31.80 1.31
CA ALA A 19 -26.08 -31.34 2.67
C ALA A 19 -25.19 -30.10 2.60
N SER A 20 -25.83 -28.93 2.69
CA SER A 20 -25.13 -27.66 2.82
C SER A 20 -24.11 -27.82 3.94
N PRO A 21 -22.81 -27.51 3.71
CA PRO A 21 -21.81 -27.66 4.75
C PRO A 21 -22.27 -26.88 5.98
N LYS A 22 -22.30 -27.56 7.13
CA LYS A 22 -22.55 -26.89 8.40
C LYS A 22 -21.55 -25.73 8.51
N PRO A 23 -22.00 -24.50 8.79
CA PRO A 23 -21.08 -23.41 9.02
C PRO A 23 -20.12 -23.81 10.14
N LEU A 24 -18.84 -23.52 9.95
CA LEU A 24 -17.84 -23.66 10.99
C LEU A 24 -18.31 -22.84 12.20
N ILE A 25 -18.57 -23.54 13.30
CA ILE A 25 -18.82 -22.91 14.60
C ILE A 25 -17.54 -22.12 14.92
N GLY A 26 -17.64 -20.80 14.76
CA GLY A 26 -16.50 -19.89 14.78
C GLY A 26 -16.64 -18.65 13.89
N THR A 27 -17.63 -18.58 12.97
CA THR A 27 -18.00 -17.31 12.33
C THR A 27 -18.85 -16.47 13.28
N GLU A 28 -18.25 -16.00 14.37
CA GLU A 28 -18.77 -14.85 15.07
C GLU A 28 -18.70 -13.65 14.13
N GLY A 29 -19.86 -13.05 13.87
CA GLY A 29 -20.06 -11.70 13.34
C GLY A 29 -19.11 -11.27 12.23
N TYR A 30 -19.60 -11.28 10.98
CA TYR A 30 -19.30 -10.13 10.13
C TYR A 30 -19.86 -8.91 10.87
N SER A 31 -19.02 -8.25 11.66
CA SER A 31 -19.29 -6.88 12.08
C SER A 31 -19.52 -6.11 10.79
N GLU A 32 -20.66 -5.46 10.70
CA GLU A 32 -20.88 -4.37 9.76
C GLU A 32 -19.63 -3.47 9.86
N ILE A 33 -18.82 -3.44 8.80
CA ILE A 33 -17.71 -2.51 8.73
C ILE A 33 -18.41 -1.17 8.63
N LYS A 34 -18.41 -0.42 9.73
CA LYS A 34 -18.86 0.97 9.75
C LYS A 34 -18.12 1.66 8.62
N GLU A 35 -18.84 2.13 7.59
CA GLU A 35 -18.25 2.76 6.40
C GLU A 35 -17.16 3.73 6.85
N SER A 36 -15.92 3.36 6.58
CA SER A 36 -14.77 4.19 6.85
C SER A 36 -14.73 5.21 5.73
N THR A 37 -14.67 6.50 6.07
CA THR A 37 -14.41 7.54 5.09
C THR A 37 -12.93 7.51 4.76
N ILE A 38 -12.53 6.60 3.87
CA ILE A 38 -11.23 6.69 3.21
C ILE A 38 -11.33 7.86 2.25
N PHE A 39 -10.58 8.91 2.53
CA PHE A 39 -10.34 9.98 1.58
C PHE A 39 -9.26 9.53 0.61
N SER A 40 -9.49 9.73 -0.68
CA SER A 40 -8.52 9.39 -1.72
C SER A 40 -8.40 10.51 -2.75
N GLY A 41 -7.24 10.62 -3.36
CA GLY A 41 -6.96 11.64 -4.35
C GLY A 41 -5.54 11.55 -4.88
N GLU A 42 -5.18 12.56 -5.66
CA GLU A 42 -3.87 12.71 -6.25
C GLU A 42 -3.49 14.19 -6.18
N VAL A 43 -2.21 14.46 -5.90
CA VAL A 43 -1.60 15.78 -6.09
C VAL A 43 -0.42 15.63 -7.03
N SER A 44 -0.22 16.60 -7.92
CA SER A 44 0.91 16.57 -8.85
C SER A 44 1.55 17.95 -9.02
N VAL A 45 2.82 17.93 -9.43
CA VAL A 45 3.60 19.11 -9.83
C VAL A 45 4.33 18.82 -11.14
N ASN A 46 4.51 19.84 -11.97
CA ASN A 46 5.34 19.74 -13.16
C ASN A 46 6.69 20.40 -12.91
N LEU A 47 7.76 19.65 -13.16
CA LEU A 47 9.13 20.12 -13.11
C LEU A 47 9.63 20.40 -14.52
N TYR A 48 10.48 21.42 -14.65
CA TYR A 48 11.03 21.86 -15.93
C TYR A 48 12.55 21.95 -15.83
N SER A 49 13.23 21.52 -16.89
CA SER A 49 14.65 21.81 -17.08
C SER A 49 14.93 23.33 -17.06
N ALA A 50 16.18 23.73 -16.81
CA ALA A 50 16.59 25.14 -16.75
C ALA A 50 16.15 25.94 -18.00
N HIS A 51 16.29 25.35 -19.19
CA HIS A 51 15.89 25.95 -20.46
C HIS A 51 14.43 25.65 -20.87
N LYS A 52 13.68 24.92 -20.04
CA LYS A 52 12.28 24.52 -20.27
C LYS A 52 12.09 23.70 -21.55
N LEU A 53 13.10 22.94 -21.95
CA LEU A 53 13.05 22.05 -23.11
C LEU A 53 12.44 20.69 -22.73
N ASP A 54 12.74 20.24 -21.52
CA ASP A 54 12.20 19.01 -20.92
C ASP A 54 11.30 19.31 -19.72
N THR A 55 10.32 18.42 -19.51
CA THR A 55 9.40 18.45 -18.39
C THR A 55 9.06 17.04 -17.91
N VAL A 56 8.82 16.90 -16.62
CA VAL A 56 8.34 15.66 -15.99
C VAL A 56 7.26 16.02 -14.97
N GLU A 57 6.19 15.22 -14.94
CA GLU A 57 5.17 15.29 -13.89
C GLU A 57 5.61 14.40 -12.72
N SER A 58 5.45 14.91 -11.50
CA SER A 58 5.62 14.16 -10.26
C SER A 58 4.31 14.14 -9.49
N SER A 59 3.95 13.00 -8.92
CA SER A 59 2.65 12.82 -8.28
C SER A 59 2.71 12.01 -6.99
N ILE A 60 1.73 12.27 -6.13
CA ILE A 60 1.41 11.44 -4.95
C ILE A 60 -0.08 11.10 -5.07
N GLU A 61 -0.37 9.85 -5.38
CA GLU A 61 -1.67 9.22 -5.19
C GLU A 61 -1.80 8.76 -3.73
N TYR A 62 -2.90 9.09 -3.07
CA TYR A 62 -3.04 8.83 -1.64
C TYR A 62 -4.41 8.31 -1.24
N MET A 63 -4.40 7.58 -0.14
CA MET A 63 -5.55 7.20 0.66
C MET A 63 -5.23 7.44 2.13
N PHE A 64 -6.17 8.02 2.89
CA PHE A 64 -6.08 8.11 4.36
C PHE A 64 -7.46 8.10 5.00
N TYR A 65 -7.54 7.77 6.30
CA TYR A 65 -8.82 7.82 7.01
C TYR A 65 -9.17 9.24 7.45
N ASP A 66 -10.36 9.71 7.06
CA ASP A 66 -10.95 10.95 7.57
C ASP A 66 -12.03 10.65 8.61
N ASN A 67 -11.78 11.06 9.86
CA ASN A 67 -12.75 11.05 10.97
C ASN A 67 -13.51 9.72 11.18
N ALA A 68 -12.90 8.58 10.85
CA ALA A 68 -13.56 7.27 10.90
C ALA A 68 -13.83 6.76 12.34
N ASN A 69 -13.13 7.30 13.35
CA ASN A 69 -13.22 6.89 14.76
C ASN A 69 -12.97 5.37 14.93
N LEU A 70 -11.89 4.89 14.31
CA LEU A 70 -11.46 3.49 14.36
C LEU A 70 -10.29 3.32 15.33
N PRO A 71 -10.19 2.20 16.08
CA PRO A 71 -9.12 1.98 17.04
C PRO A 71 -7.69 2.02 16.46
N TYR A 72 -7.57 1.79 15.16
CA TYR A 72 -6.31 1.70 14.42
C TYR A 72 -6.06 2.89 13.50
N GLN A 73 -7.01 3.83 13.39
CA GLN A 73 -6.94 4.96 12.46
C GLN A 73 -5.68 5.79 12.68
N ASP A 74 -5.37 6.15 13.93
CA ASP A 74 -4.22 7.00 14.24
C ASP A 74 -2.91 6.33 13.83
N SER A 75 -2.80 5.01 14.02
CA SER A 75 -1.64 4.25 13.56
C SER A 75 -1.52 4.26 12.05
N VAL A 76 -2.60 4.01 11.32
CA VAL A 76 -2.61 4.02 9.85
C VAL A 76 -2.23 5.39 9.32
N ASN A 77 -2.89 6.45 9.78
CA ASN A 77 -2.63 7.82 9.33
C ASN A 77 -1.23 8.29 9.70
N ARG A 78 -0.70 7.92 10.88
CA ARG A 78 0.68 8.23 11.26
C ARG A 78 1.69 7.58 10.30
N ILE A 79 1.51 6.30 9.98
CA ILE A 79 2.40 5.57 9.07
C ILE A 79 2.37 6.18 7.66
N ILE A 80 1.16 6.51 7.17
CA ILE A 80 1.01 7.20 5.87
C ILE A 80 1.69 8.56 5.88
N LYS A 81 1.53 9.34 6.95
CA LYS A 81 2.20 10.63 7.12
C LYS A 81 3.72 10.48 7.10
N GLU A 82 4.26 9.53 7.86
CA GLU A 82 5.70 9.23 7.92
C GLU A 82 6.24 8.82 6.54
N TYR A 83 5.50 8.00 5.81
CA TYR A 83 5.85 7.62 4.43
C TYR A 83 5.91 8.83 3.49
N ILE A 84 4.87 9.67 3.48
CA ILE A 84 4.81 10.87 2.62
C ILE A 84 5.94 11.84 2.95
N ALA A 85 6.27 12.02 4.23
CA ALA A 85 7.42 12.81 4.65
C ALA A 85 8.76 12.22 4.13
N GLY A 86 8.88 10.90 4.12
CA GLY A 86 10.06 10.18 3.64
C GLY A 86 10.25 10.30 2.13
N VAL A 87 9.18 10.15 1.34
CA VAL A 87 9.20 10.24 -0.13
C VAL A 87 9.84 11.53 -0.64
N VAL A 88 9.61 12.66 0.04
CA VAL A 88 10.08 13.98 -0.39
C VAL A 88 11.44 14.36 0.22
N SER A 89 11.95 13.54 1.14
CA SER A 89 13.19 13.81 1.88
C SER A 89 14.48 13.61 1.07
N ASP A 90 14.42 12.97 -0.09
CA ASP A 90 15.54 12.94 -1.07
C ASP A 90 15.74 14.30 -1.78
N GLY A 91 14.86 15.28 -1.56
CA GLY A 91 15.00 16.66 -2.07
C GLY A 91 14.99 17.74 -0.98
N GLY A 92 14.18 17.62 0.05
CA GLY A 92 14.07 18.65 1.09
C GLY A 92 12.92 18.30 2.00
N GLY A 93 13.22 17.76 3.18
CA GLY A 93 12.21 17.12 4.02
C GLY A 93 11.11 18.06 4.52
N VAL A 94 9.92 17.49 4.72
CA VAL A 94 8.82 18.14 5.44
C VAL A 94 9.23 18.34 6.89
N THR A 95 9.41 19.59 7.28
CA THR A 95 9.93 19.99 8.61
C THR A 95 8.88 19.98 9.72
N GLU A 96 7.60 19.73 9.41
CA GLU A 96 6.51 19.79 10.39
C GLU A 96 6.01 18.40 10.79
N GLN A 97 6.71 17.81 11.75
CA GLN A 97 6.35 16.53 12.35
C GLN A 97 4.99 16.57 13.08
N ASP A 98 4.46 17.76 13.40
CA ASP A 98 3.24 17.97 14.21
C ASP A 98 1.95 18.29 13.42
N SER A 99 2.02 18.46 12.09
CA SER A 99 0.83 18.71 11.26
C SER A 99 -0.15 17.52 11.22
N GLN A 100 -1.44 17.78 11.03
CA GLN A 100 -2.40 16.71 10.78
C GLN A 100 -2.25 16.19 9.33
N LEU A 101 -2.39 14.88 9.12
CA LEU A 101 -2.50 14.33 7.76
C LEU A 101 -3.82 14.79 7.13
N ASN A 102 -3.71 15.55 6.04
CA ASN A 102 -4.81 16.06 5.23
C ASN A 102 -4.28 16.38 3.83
N VAL A 103 -5.14 16.82 2.91
CA VAL A 103 -4.72 17.15 1.54
C VAL A 103 -3.65 18.25 1.51
N GLU A 104 -3.77 19.30 2.32
CA GLU A 104 -2.79 20.41 2.39
C GLU A 104 -1.39 19.93 2.80
N TYR A 105 -1.31 18.95 3.70
CA TYR A 105 -0.04 18.32 4.07
C TYR A 105 0.63 17.60 2.89
N ILE A 106 -0.16 16.88 2.09
CA ILE A 106 0.34 16.12 0.94
C ILE A 106 0.72 17.08 -0.20
N GLU A 107 -0.09 18.12 -0.45
CA GLU A 107 0.25 19.22 -1.36
C GLU A 107 1.54 19.90 -0.94
N LYS A 108 1.73 20.18 0.36
CA LYS A 108 2.97 20.78 0.87
C LYS A 108 4.17 19.88 0.57
N ALA A 109 4.06 18.58 0.85
CA ALA A 109 5.14 17.63 0.60
C ALA A 109 5.59 17.63 -0.88
N ILE A 110 4.67 17.51 -1.84
CA ILE A 110 5.05 17.50 -3.26
C ILE A 110 5.59 18.86 -3.75
N ASN A 111 5.13 19.97 -3.16
CA ASN A 111 5.68 21.30 -3.42
C ASN A 111 7.10 21.46 -2.85
N GLU A 112 7.39 20.90 -1.68
CA GLU A 112 8.74 20.91 -1.11
C GLU A 112 9.73 20.11 -1.98
N PHE A 113 9.31 18.97 -2.54
CA PHE A 113 10.10 18.24 -3.54
C PHE A 113 10.41 19.11 -4.78
N ARG A 114 9.40 19.83 -5.29
CA ARG A 114 9.60 20.79 -6.40
C ARG A 114 10.58 21.91 -6.02
N ASP A 115 10.41 22.50 -4.85
CA ASP A 115 11.20 23.66 -4.43
C ASP A 115 12.65 23.25 -4.17
N ALA A 116 12.86 22.03 -3.66
CA ALA A 116 14.17 21.39 -3.57
C ALA A 116 14.84 21.23 -4.94
N TYR A 117 14.13 20.69 -5.94
CA TYR A 117 14.65 20.56 -7.29
C TYR A 117 15.12 21.90 -7.87
N TYR A 118 14.30 22.96 -7.74
CA TYR A 118 14.69 24.29 -8.24
C TYR A 118 15.84 24.89 -7.44
N SER A 119 15.87 24.66 -6.13
CA SER A 119 16.99 25.12 -5.28
C SER A 119 18.30 24.45 -5.66
N GLU A 120 18.28 23.16 -5.96
CA GLU A 120 19.46 22.42 -6.44
C GLU A 120 19.87 22.90 -7.84
N MET A 121 18.91 23.10 -8.75
CA MET A 121 19.18 23.60 -10.09
C MET A 121 19.85 24.99 -10.08
N ASP A 122 19.45 25.87 -9.15
CA ASP A 122 20.04 27.21 -8.99
C ASP A 122 21.51 27.20 -8.51
N LEU A 123 22.02 26.05 -8.04
CA LEU A 123 23.43 25.89 -7.63
C LEU A 123 24.36 25.65 -8.82
N TYR A 124 23.84 25.29 -10.00
CA TYR A 124 24.64 24.98 -11.19
C TYR A 124 24.81 26.24 -12.05
N GLU A 125 26.02 26.44 -12.59
CA GLU A 125 26.24 27.45 -13.63
C GLU A 125 25.53 27.02 -14.94
N GLU A 126 25.21 27.99 -15.81
CA GLU A 126 24.37 27.76 -17.01
C GLU A 126 24.98 26.73 -18.00
N ASP A 127 26.29 26.49 -17.93
CA ASP A 127 27.04 25.52 -18.75
C ASP A 127 27.39 24.21 -18.03
N GLU A 128 27.01 24.04 -16.76
CA GLU A 128 27.19 22.79 -16.03
C GLU A 128 26.05 21.80 -16.30
N TYR A 129 26.41 20.51 -16.41
CA TYR A 129 25.42 19.46 -16.60
C TYR A 129 24.65 19.22 -15.31
N PHE A 130 23.44 19.76 -15.26
CA PHE A 130 22.45 19.38 -14.26
C PHE A 130 21.87 18.01 -14.60
N GLY A 131 21.80 17.11 -13.61
CA GLY A 131 21.54 15.68 -13.74
C GLY A 131 20.16 15.27 -14.29
N GLY A 132 19.48 16.10 -15.07
CA GLY A 132 18.13 15.87 -15.59
C GLY A 132 17.04 16.41 -14.68
N VAL A 133 15.81 16.46 -15.20
CA VAL A 133 14.63 16.89 -14.45
C VAL A 133 14.30 15.81 -13.41
N TRP A 134 14.20 16.19 -12.13
CA TRP A 134 13.81 15.25 -11.07
C TRP A 134 12.38 14.76 -11.27
N SER A 135 12.04 13.65 -10.63
CA SER A 135 10.68 13.11 -10.68
C SER A 135 10.40 12.12 -9.55
N THR A 136 9.19 12.16 -9.03
CA THR A 136 8.69 11.18 -8.04
C THR A 136 7.29 10.73 -8.40
N GLU A 137 7.03 9.44 -8.30
CA GLU A 137 5.72 8.81 -8.48
C GLU A 137 5.45 7.98 -7.23
N SER A 138 4.44 8.36 -6.45
CA SER A 138 4.12 7.68 -5.19
C SER A 138 2.67 7.27 -5.11
N THR A 139 2.41 6.06 -4.65
CA THR A 139 1.08 5.56 -4.36
C THR A 139 0.98 5.10 -2.92
N VAL A 140 -0.06 5.56 -2.22
CA VAL A 140 -0.48 5.07 -0.90
C VAL A 140 -1.89 4.50 -1.02
N SER A 141 -2.06 3.22 -0.68
CA SER A 141 -3.35 2.53 -0.73
C SER A 141 -3.70 1.87 0.59
N ILE A 142 -4.95 2.03 1.04
CA ILE A 142 -5.49 1.28 2.20
C ILE A 142 -6.23 0.04 1.68
N LEU A 143 -5.79 -1.14 2.13
CA LEU A 143 -6.32 -2.44 1.72
C LEU A 143 -7.30 -2.96 2.80
N GLU A 144 -8.59 -2.62 2.64
CA GLU A 144 -9.67 -3.11 3.51
C GLU A 144 -10.23 -4.48 3.08
N GLY A 145 -11.18 -5.02 3.86
CA GLY A 145 -11.90 -6.25 3.55
C GLY A 145 -11.38 -7.50 4.27
N LYS A 146 -10.48 -7.35 5.25
CA LYS A 146 -10.00 -8.43 6.11
C LYS A 146 -10.61 -8.29 7.50
N SER A 147 -10.85 -9.42 8.18
CA SER A 147 -11.59 -9.43 9.44
C SER A 147 -10.79 -8.94 10.65
N ASN A 148 -9.45 -9.04 10.60
CA ASN A 148 -8.58 -8.85 11.77
C ASN A 148 -7.45 -7.85 11.56
N TYR A 149 -7.17 -7.46 10.32
CA TYR A 149 -6.13 -6.47 10.00
C TYR A 149 -6.59 -5.55 8.87
N VAL A 150 -5.91 -4.41 8.70
CA VAL A 150 -5.95 -3.59 7.50
C VAL A 150 -4.53 -3.53 6.92
N GLY A 151 -4.41 -3.59 5.60
CA GLY A 151 -3.13 -3.41 4.93
C GLY A 151 -2.94 -1.95 4.50
N ILE A 152 -1.69 -1.50 4.47
CA ILE A 152 -1.29 -0.25 3.82
C ILE A 152 -0.23 -0.63 2.79
N SER A 153 -0.49 -0.31 1.52
CA SER A 153 0.46 -0.56 0.43
C SER A 153 1.08 0.75 0.00
N PHE A 154 2.40 0.73 -0.09
CA PHE A 154 3.24 1.81 -0.55
C PHE A 154 3.98 1.41 -1.81
N PHE A 155 4.00 2.30 -2.78
CA PHE A 155 4.90 2.24 -3.92
C PHE A 155 5.52 3.62 -4.13
N ASN A 156 6.82 3.66 -4.36
CA ASN A 156 7.50 4.85 -4.82
C ASN A 156 8.44 4.51 -5.97
N TRP A 157 8.49 5.39 -6.94
CA TRP A 157 9.61 5.59 -7.83
C TRP A 157 10.13 7.02 -7.69
N ASN A 158 11.45 7.19 -7.63
CA ASN A 158 12.10 8.49 -7.46
C ASN A 158 13.35 8.59 -8.34
N TYR A 159 13.53 9.75 -8.95
CA TYR A 159 14.73 10.16 -9.66
C TYR A 159 15.10 11.58 -9.22
N SER A 160 16.24 11.72 -8.55
CA SER A 160 16.83 13.00 -8.13
C SER A 160 18.14 13.30 -8.86
N GLY A 161 18.26 12.81 -10.10
CA GLY A 161 19.46 12.91 -10.92
C GLY A 161 20.36 11.67 -10.87
N GLY A 162 21.45 11.70 -11.65
CA GLY A 162 22.39 10.59 -11.77
C GLY A 162 22.09 9.67 -12.95
N ALA A 163 22.46 8.39 -12.83
CA ALA A 163 22.38 7.44 -13.96
C ALA A 163 20.98 6.83 -14.15
N HIS A 164 20.21 6.69 -13.06
CA HIS A 164 18.89 6.04 -13.05
C HIS A 164 18.09 6.45 -11.82
N GLY A 165 16.77 6.26 -11.86
CA GLY A 165 15.90 6.34 -10.69
C GLY A 165 15.98 5.08 -9.81
N ASN A 166 15.29 5.12 -8.69
CA ASN A 166 15.11 4.00 -7.77
C ASN A 166 13.63 3.79 -7.51
N SER A 167 13.24 2.54 -7.23
CA SER A 167 11.87 2.23 -6.81
C SER A 167 11.87 1.27 -5.64
N TRP A 168 10.85 1.38 -4.80
CA TRP A 168 10.57 0.40 -3.76
C TRP A 168 9.07 0.24 -3.57
N SER A 169 8.69 -0.88 -2.96
CA SER A 169 7.33 -1.15 -2.53
C SER A 169 7.35 -1.74 -1.13
N GLU A 170 6.38 -1.39 -0.32
CA GLU A 170 6.22 -1.90 1.04
C GLU A 170 4.74 -2.20 1.33
N GLU A 171 4.48 -3.24 2.10
CA GLU A 171 3.15 -3.50 2.65
C GLU A 171 3.24 -3.63 4.16
N ILE A 172 2.43 -2.85 4.86
CA ILE A 172 2.35 -2.84 6.32
C ILE A 172 0.97 -3.33 6.75
N LEU A 173 0.95 -4.29 7.68
CA LEU A 173 -0.29 -4.85 8.23
C LEU A 173 -0.55 -4.28 9.63
N ILE A 174 -1.75 -3.78 9.87
CA ILE A 174 -2.18 -3.21 11.16
C ILE A 174 -3.32 -4.02 11.75
N ASP A 175 -3.17 -4.48 12.99
CA ASP A 175 -4.22 -5.18 13.73
C ASP A 175 -5.41 -4.23 14.02
N LEU A 176 -6.64 -4.64 13.66
CA LEU A 176 -7.82 -3.78 13.77
C LEU A 176 -8.26 -3.51 15.22
N LYS A 177 -7.79 -4.29 16.20
CA LYS A 177 -8.21 -4.14 17.60
C LYS A 177 -7.27 -3.22 18.36
N THR A 178 -5.98 -3.36 18.10
CA THR A 178 -4.91 -2.72 18.87
C THR A 178 -4.26 -1.56 18.14
N GLY A 179 -4.43 -1.45 16.81
CA GLY A 179 -3.70 -0.49 15.99
C GLY A 179 -2.19 -0.78 15.91
N ARG A 180 -1.75 -1.95 16.38
CA ARG A 180 -0.34 -2.34 16.34
C ARG A 180 0.01 -2.88 14.95
N GLU A 181 1.21 -2.57 14.51
CA GLU A 181 1.81 -3.21 13.34
C GLU A 181 2.09 -4.71 13.59
N LEU A 182 1.62 -5.54 12.66
CA LEU A 182 1.87 -6.97 12.61
C LEU A 182 3.19 -7.24 11.87
N LYS A 183 4.10 -7.96 12.53
CA LYS A 183 5.40 -8.37 12.01
C LYS A 183 5.38 -9.84 11.65
N LEU A 184 6.38 -10.33 10.90
CA LEU A 184 6.51 -11.76 10.58
C LEU A 184 6.47 -12.66 11.81
N SER A 185 7.07 -12.22 12.93
CA SER A 185 7.06 -12.95 14.20
C SER A 185 5.68 -13.10 14.83
N ASP A 186 4.67 -12.36 14.39
CA ASP A 186 3.27 -12.54 14.82
C ASP A 186 2.59 -13.71 14.10
N PHE A 187 3.15 -14.16 12.97
CA PHE A 187 2.59 -15.25 12.14
C PHE A 187 3.41 -16.53 12.20
N PHE A 188 4.73 -16.42 12.44
CA PHE A 188 5.66 -17.53 12.38
C PHE A 188 6.42 -17.68 13.70
N THR A 189 6.46 -18.91 14.20
CA THR A 189 7.22 -19.27 15.40
C THR A 189 8.69 -19.59 15.10
N ASP A 190 9.00 -19.99 13.86
CA ASP A 190 10.36 -20.32 13.41
C ASP A 190 10.72 -19.49 12.18
N LEU A 191 11.42 -18.37 12.42
CA LEU A 191 11.89 -17.49 11.35
C LEU A 191 13.10 -18.05 10.59
N VAL A 192 13.83 -19.01 11.17
CA VAL A 192 14.98 -19.64 10.52
C VAL A 192 14.48 -20.61 9.45
N GLU A 193 13.47 -21.41 9.78
CA GLU A 193 12.81 -22.28 8.81
C GLU A 193 12.15 -21.45 7.69
N LEU A 194 11.45 -20.37 8.04
CA LEU A 194 10.87 -19.45 7.04
C LEU A 194 11.95 -18.91 6.08
N SER A 195 13.09 -18.45 6.62
CA SER A 195 14.22 -17.96 5.80
C SER A 195 14.75 -19.05 4.87
N SER A 196 14.90 -20.27 5.39
CA SER A 196 15.39 -21.42 4.61
C SER A 196 14.45 -21.77 3.45
N ILE A 197 13.13 -21.62 3.63
CA ILE A 197 12.15 -21.81 2.55
C ILE A 197 12.24 -20.67 1.53
N ALA A 198 12.35 -19.42 1.98
CA ALA A 198 12.39 -18.25 1.11
C ALA A 198 13.61 -18.24 0.18
N GLU A 199 14.80 -18.60 0.68
CA GLU A 199 16.06 -18.66 -0.10
C GLU A 199 16.03 -19.69 -1.25
N VAL A 200 15.11 -20.65 -1.24
CA VAL A 200 14.95 -21.60 -2.34
C VAL A 200 14.05 -21.04 -3.44
N ILE A 201 13.19 -20.09 -3.10
CA ILE A 201 12.16 -19.55 -4.00
C ILE A 201 12.64 -18.28 -4.72
N PHE A 202 13.37 -17.41 -4.01
CA PHE A 202 13.86 -16.12 -4.49
C PHE A 202 15.37 -16.13 -4.70
#